data_AF-A0A9P6HVQ1-F1
#
_entry.id   AF-A0A9P6HVQ1-F1
#
_cell.length_a   1.000
_cell.length_b   1.000
_cell.length_c   1.000
_cell.angle_alpha   90.00
_cell.angle_beta   90.00
_cell.angle_gamma   90.00
#
_symmetry.space_group_name_H-M   'P 1'
#
loop_
_entity.id
_entity.type
_entity.pdbx_description
1 polymer ?
#
loop_
_entity_poly.entity_id
_entity_poly.type
_entity_poly.pdbx_seq_one_letter_code
_entity_poly.pdbx_strand_id
1 'polypeptide(L)'
;MTFTDPFGEGLGSSADSQIPLNDGADQNPEHVTSPLLMSFRSARNSVISVIGDYVDEEQEQIWRDKASRIFAYARPVLFTILPGFILSPIQYYTCKSSRTTPKRLSPTAYLDGLRGVAAFTVYIFHITYLWYPSLRMGYMVTPAYNWFSQMSMIRILHSGRSSVAVFFVISGYVLTIRSLTMIYQRKNDQFLNTLVGSSFRRPLRLYLPIVASTFIIAVMVHFGYYIKDPTRALVPPVKATLGEQLQHWFWDLVALIYPFKSIKGRENIAGMIYDGHLWTIPVEFQGSLLVFMLLLIFARARRWIHIAATMLVVYWLVHNGEWDKALFPVGLLLAELSIIVPAAKQHDELPTSITPVARNIFRRCMAAFRYVWTFSFFLLGIHMMCFPEIKGAITPGFKWMNNPTLVSPYYLDRGNDDRIQLYWNAIGAILFIIALMYFPPVNAGRIFRSLVRCDIRMPWYRTNPALNEQEKMEMDEALSSANAPRDSDNGEGSASQPAVSLNLENREPFLQRLFTTSVSQYLGQLSYSLYLWHGMVNHAVGVRWINPAQVALAQAEAVFRQPPAGISSEVALEGLHKAISIYGTSFIWGMLVNTFVLLWVSDVFNRLVDVPAVRFTRWISEKSFRND
;
A
#
# COMPACT_ATOMS: atom_id res chain seq x y z
N MET A 1 18.33 -49.64 41.99
CA MET A 1 19.12 -50.78 41.49
C MET A 1 19.42 -50.52 40.03
N THR A 2 20.70 -50.64 39.71
CA THR A 2 21.42 -50.29 38.49
C THR A 2 21.30 -51.35 37.38
N PHE A 3 21.90 -51.04 36.22
CA PHE A 3 22.38 -51.91 35.11
C PHE A 3 21.38 -52.22 33.98
N THR A 4 21.71 -52.22 32.68
CA THR A 4 22.85 -51.75 31.85
C THR A 4 22.48 -52.00 30.38
N ASP A 5 23.09 -51.21 29.49
CA ASP A 5 23.27 -51.46 28.06
C ASP A 5 24.28 -52.60 27.81
N PRO A 6 24.09 -53.41 26.76
CA PRO A 6 25.23 -53.95 26.03
C PRO A 6 25.04 -53.87 24.51
N PHE A 7 25.82 -52.99 23.87
CA PHE A 7 26.26 -53.18 22.50
C PHE A 7 27.11 -54.47 22.37
N GLY A 8 26.88 -55.25 21.32
CA GLY A 8 27.82 -56.21 20.74
C GLY A 8 27.69 -56.12 19.22
N GLU A 9 28.71 -55.60 18.52
CA GLU A 9 29.67 -56.34 17.66
C GLU A 9 29.00 -57.09 16.50
N GLY A 10 29.39 -57.02 15.22
CA GLY A 10 30.56 -56.49 14.53
C GLY A 10 30.82 -57.35 13.27
N LEU A 11 31.13 -56.68 12.14
CA LEU A 11 32.00 -57.10 11.01
C LEU A 11 31.60 -58.23 10.04
N GLY A 12 31.82 -57.95 8.73
CA GLY A 12 31.89 -58.92 7.61
C GLY A 12 31.39 -58.34 6.28
N SER A 13 32.14 -57.50 5.58
CA SER A 13 33.00 -57.81 4.40
C SER A 13 32.29 -58.34 3.13
N SER A 14 32.34 -57.48 2.10
CA SER A 14 32.68 -57.76 0.68
C SER A 14 31.89 -58.75 -0.20
N ALA A 15 31.59 -58.24 -1.40
CA ALA A 15 31.83 -58.83 -2.73
C ALA A 15 30.59 -59.20 -3.59
N ASP A 16 30.58 -58.58 -4.77
CA ASP A 16 30.19 -59.07 -6.08
C ASP A 16 28.81 -59.70 -6.34
N SER A 17 28.04 -59.04 -7.22
CA SER A 17 27.61 -59.66 -8.49
C SER A 17 26.93 -58.65 -9.43
N GLN A 18 27.71 -58.27 -10.44
CA GLN A 18 27.42 -57.95 -11.83
C GLN A 18 25.96 -57.93 -12.41
N ILE A 19 25.66 -56.80 -13.09
CA ILE A 19 25.19 -56.63 -14.50
C ILE A 19 23.67 -56.87 -14.79
N PRO A 20 23.00 -56.16 -15.75
CA PRO A 20 23.54 -55.33 -16.85
C PRO A 20 23.03 -53.89 -17.01
N LEU A 21 23.90 -53.14 -17.70
CA LEU A 21 23.64 -51.95 -18.49
C LEU A 21 22.62 -52.24 -19.61
N ASN A 22 21.70 -51.31 -19.84
CA ASN A 22 21.17 -51.10 -21.18
C ASN A 22 21.09 -49.60 -21.47
N ASP A 23 21.73 -49.22 -22.57
CA ASP A 23 21.86 -47.87 -23.09
C ASP A 23 20.53 -47.35 -23.65
N GLY A 24 20.28 -46.07 -23.43
CA GLY A 24 19.12 -45.36 -23.97
C GLY A 24 19.24 -43.87 -23.69
N ALA A 25 20.10 -43.21 -24.46
CA ALA A 25 20.27 -41.77 -24.45
C ALA A 25 19.00 -41.07 -24.97
N ASP A 26 18.43 -40.17 -24.16
CA ASP A 26 17.81 -38.94 -24.65
C ASP A 26 17.88 -37.89 -23.54
N GLN A 27 18.84 -36.97 -23.67
CA GLN A 27 19.01 -35.82 -22.82
C GLN A 27 18.13 -34.68 -23.33
N ASN A 28 17.16 -34.26 -22.52
CA ASN A 28 16.49 -32.96 -22.67
C ASN A 28 16.45 -32.30 -21.28
N PRO A 29 17.19 -31.21 -21.02
CA PRO A 29 17.30 -30.65 -19.67
C PRO A 29 16.27 -29.53 -19.46
N GLU A 30 15.06 -29.86 -19.02
CA GLU A 30 14.16 -28.85 -18.44
C GLU A 30 13.49 -29.37 -17.16
N HIS A 31 13.41 -28.47 -16.17
CA HIS A 31 12.83 -28.60 -14.84
C HIS A 31 13.69 -29.25 -13.73
N VAL A 32 14.59 -28.45 -13.16
CA VAL A 32 15.08 -28.64 -11.78
C VAL A 32 13.91 -28.34 -10.82
N THR A 33 13.14 -29.36 -10.47
CA THR A 33 12.29 -29.33 -9.27
C THR A 33 13.10 -29.77 -8.06
N SER A 34 13.03 -29.01 -6.97
CA SER A 34 13.87 -29.18 -5.78
C SER A 34 13.67 -30.55 -5.10
N PRO A 35 14.76 -31.26 -4.71
CA PRO A 35 14.70 -32.62 -4.15
C PRO A 35 13.90 -32.73 -2.84
N LEU A 36 13.76 -31.63 -2.11
CA LEU A 36 13.00 -31.53 -0.86
C LEU A 36 11.48 -31.75 -1.06
N LEU A 37 10.91 -31.31 -2.19
CA LEU A 37 9.48 -31.49 -2.50
C LEU A 37 9.13 -32.93 -2.89
N MET A 38 10.11 -33.69 -3.41
CA MET A 38 9.94 -35.10 -3.77
C MET A 38 9.94 -35.99 -2.52
N SER A 39 10.78 -35.67 -1.54
CA SER A 39 10.85 -36.35 -0.23
C SER A 39 9.55 -36.23 0.57
N PHE A 40 8.95 -35.03 0.65
CA PHE A 40 7.67 -34.85 1.35
C PHE A 40 6.49 -35.56 0.68
N ARG A 41 6.49 -35.67 -0.66
CA ARG A 41 5.45 -36.43 -1.39
C ARG A 41 5.60 -37.94 -1.17
N SER A 42 6.82 -38.44 -1.13
CA SER A 42 7.12 -39.86 -0.87
C SER A 42 6.72 -40.28 0.56
N ALA A 43 7.11 -39.46 1.55
CA ALA A 43 6.72 -39.70 2.96
C ALA A 43 5.20 -39.63 3.16
N ARG A 44 4.52 -38.66 2.54
CA ARG A 44 3.05 -38.53 2.59
C ARG A 44 2.35 -39.76 1.99
N ASN A 45 2.84 -40.24 0.85
CA ASN A 45 2.20 -41.37 0.16
C ASN A 45 2.43 -42.70 0.92
N SER A 46 3.57 -42.86 1.60
CA SER A 46 3.85 -44.03 2.46
C SER A 46 3.03 -44.03 3.75
N VAL A 47 2.83 -42.86 4.37
CA VAL A 47 1.95 -42.74 5.55
C VAL A 47 0.48 -42.97 5.17
N ILE A 48 0.04 -42.47 4.00
CA ILE A 48 -1.33 -42.70 3.52
C ILE A 48 -1.56 -44.17 3.15
N SER A 49 -0.58 -44.89 2.61
CA SER A 49 -0.74 -46.32 2.31
C SER A 49 -0.83 -47.17 3.58
N VAL A 50 -0.02 -46.86 4.62
CA VAL A 50 -0.06 -47.58 5.91
C VAL A 50 -1.36 -47.31 6.67
N ILE A 51 -1.94 -46.11 6.53
CA ILE A 51 -3.26 -45.79 7.11
C ILE A 51 -4.39 -46.44 6.29
N GLY A 52 -4.23 -46.55 4.97
CA GLY A 52 -5.21 -47.19 4.08
C GLY A 52 -5.42 -48.68 4.38
N ASP A 53 -4.41 -49.38 4.89
CA ASP A 53 -4.51 -50.81 5.21
C ASP A 53 -5.29 -51.12 6.51
N TYR A 54 -5.65 -50.10 7.31
CA TYR A 54 -6.31 -50.27 8.61
C TYR A 54 -7.67 -49.56 8.75
N VAL A 55 -8.16 -48.91 7.71
CA VAL A 55 -9.42 -48.17 7.74
C VAL A 55 -10.40 -48.81 6.76
N ASP A 56 -11.48 -49.39 7.29
CA ASP A 56 -12.61 -49.89 6.48
C ASP A 56 -13.08 -48.79 5.51
N GLU A 57 -13.09 -49.10 4.20
CA GLU A 57 -13.46 -48.17 3.12
C GLU A 57 -14.85 -47.54 3.36
N GLU A 58 -15.77 -48.31 3.96
CA GLU A 58 -17.12 -47.87 4.30
C GLU A 58 -17.12 -46.80 5.41
N GLN A 59 -16.26 -46.96 6.42
CA GLN A 59 -16.10 -46.00 7.51
C GLN A 59 -15.45 -44.71 6.99
N GLU A 60 -14.44 -44.81 6.11
CA GLU A 60 -13.79 -43.65 5.49
C GLU A 60 -14.77 -42.84 4.64
N GLN A 61 -15.64 -43.52 3.89
CA GLN A 61 -16.64 -42.87 3.05
C GLN A 61 -17.68 -42.14 3.89
N ILE A 62 -18.14 -42.74 5.00
CA ILE A 62 -19.04 -42.08 5.98
C ILE A 62 -18.38 -40.88 6.63
N TRP A 63 -17.10 -40.99 7.04
CA TRP A 63 -16.34 -39.87 7.62
C TRP A 63 -16.14 -38.74 6.60
N ARG A 64 -15.81 -39.05 5.35
CA ARG A 64 -15.67 -38.06 4.27
C ARG A 64 -16.99 -37.37 3.97
N ASP A 65 -18.11 -38.08 4.01
CA ASP A 65 -19.43 -37.53 3.72
C ASP A 65 -19.98 -36.70 4.89
N LYS A 66 -19.67 -37.09 6.13
CA LYS A 66 -20.00 -36.31 7.34
C LYS A 66 -19.11 -35.06 7.44
N ALA A 67 -17.81 -35.21 7.17
CA ALA A 67 -16.86 -34.11 7.10
C ALA A 67 -17.23 -33.14 5.97
N SER A 68 -17.61 -33.61 4.76
CA SER A 68 -18.02 -32.75 3.65
C SER A 68 -19.29 -31.98 3.95
N ARG A 69 -20.28 -32.59 4.63
CA ARG A 69 -21.50 -31.93 5.10
C ARG A 69 -21.19 -30.90 6.19
N ILE A 70 -20.39 -31.24 7.20
CA ILE A 70 -19.94 -30.28 8.23
C ILE A 70 -19.15 -29.14 7.58
N PHE A 71 -18.26 -29.44 6.63
CA PHE A 71 -17.51 -28.43 5.89
C PHE A 71 -18.41 -27.58 5.00
N ALA A 72 -19.55 -28.11 4.51
CA ALA A 72 -20.56 -27.38 3.73
C ALA A 72 -21.43 -26.45 4.60
N TYR A 73 -21.79 -26.87 5.82
CA TYR A 73 -22.52 -26.03 6.79
C TYR A 73 -21.62 -25.02 7.49
N ALA A 74 -20.38 -25.41 7.81
CA ALA A 74 -19.36 -24.50 8.34
C ALA A 74 -18.83 -23.57 7.24
N ARG A 75 -18.95 -23.94 5.95
CA ARG A 75 -18.50 -23.18 4.78
C ARG A 75 -18.83 -21.69 4.89
N PRO A 76 -20.11 -21.26 4.93
CA PRO A 76 -20.46 -19.84 4.98
C PRO A 76 -19.93 -19.13 6.23
N VAL A 77 -19.93 -19.80 7.38
CA VAL A 77 -19.45 -19.22 8.65
C VAL A 77 -17.93 -19.06 8.65
N LEU A 78 -17.21 -20.09 8.21
CA LEU A 78 -15.76 -20.14 8.08
C LEU A 78 -15.26 -19.14 7.01
N PHE A 79 -15.98 -18.99 5.89
CA PHE A 79 -15.69 -17.97 4.86
C PHE A 79 -16.01 -16.54 5.31
N THR A 80 -16.94 -16.38 6.25
CA THR A 80 -17.27 -15.07 6.82
C THR A 80 -16.24 -14.65 7.85
N ILE A 81 -15.81 -15.60 8.69
CA ILE A 81 -14.92 -15.36 9.82
C ILE A 81 -13.44 -15.41 9.43
N LEU A 82 -12.95 -16.30 8.57
CA LEU A 82 -11.49 -16.33 8.30
C LEU A 82 -11.03 -15.15 7.40
N PRO A 83 -9.78 -14.66 7.60
CA PRO A 83 -9.19 -13.68 6.72
C PRO A 83 -9.05 -14.18 5.28
N GLY A 84 -9.25 -13.28 4.31
CA GLY A 84 -9.16 -13.56 2.87
C GLY A 84 -7.80 -14.11 2.44
N PHE A 85 -6.72 -13.74 3.12
CA PHE A 85 -5.38 -14.28 2.84
C PHE A 85 -5.18 -15.73 3.31
N ILE A 86 -5.98 -16.21 4.28
CA ILE A 86 -6.01 -17.62 4.68
C ILE A 86 -6.94 -18.40 3.76
N LEU A 87 -8.06 -17.78 3.38
CA LEU A 87 -9.05 -18.39 2.49
C LEU A 87 -8.58 -18.49 1.03
N SER A 88 -7.73 -17.58 0.54
CA SER A 88 -7.28 -17.57 -0.86
C SER A 88 -6.45 -18.80 -1.25
N PRO A 89 -5.43 -19.23 -0.47
CA PRO A 89 -4.75 -20.50 -0.71
C PRO A 89 -5.71 -21.70 -0.60
N ILE A 90 -6.57 -21.71 0.43
CA ILE A 90 -7.53 -22.80 0.63
C ILE A 90 -8.50 -22.88 -0.57
N GLN A 91 -9.01 -21.76 -1.09
CA GLN A 91 -9.87 -21.69 -2.28
C GLN A 91 -9.14 -22.17 -3.53
N TYR A 92 -7.86 -21.82 -3.70
CA TYR A 92 -7.04 -22.31 -4.80
C TYR A 92 -6.89 -23.85 -4.78
N TYR A 93 -6.78 -24.45 -3.59
CA TYR A 93 -6.62 -25.91 -3.45
C TYR A 93 -7.95 -26.69 -3.33
N THR A 94 -9.05 -26.07 -2.88
CA THR A 94 -10.33 -26.76 -2.59
C THR A 94 -11.43 -26.54 -3.62
N CYS A 95 -11.38 -25.48 -4.42
CA CYS A 95 -12.32 -25.27 -5.52
C CYS A 95 -11.73 -25.76 -6.84
N LYS A 96 -12.47 -26.56 -7.61
CA LYS A 96 -12.16 -26.80 -9.04
C LYS A 96 -12.07 -25.44 -9.72
N SER A 97 -10.85 -25.04 -10.07
CA SER A 97 -10.56 -23.77 -10.74
C SER A 97 -11.35 -23.68 -12.04
N SER A 98 -12.45 -22.92 -12.03
CA SER A 98 -12.84 -22.20 -13.23
C SER A 98 -11.66 -21.29 -13.54
N ARG A 99 -11.00 -21.49 -14.69
CA ARG A 99 -9.93 -20.60 -15.19
C ARG A 99 -10.51 -19.20 -15.31
N THR A 100 -10.50 -18.42 -14.23
CA THR A 100 -10.83 -17.01 -14.27
C THR A 100 -9.71 -16.34 -15.04
N THR A 101 -10.03 -15.81 -16.21
CA THR A 101 -9.11 -14.98 -16.99
C THR A 101 -8.49 -13.92 -16.06
N PRO A 102 -7.16 -13.71 -16.08
CA PRO A 102 -6.52 -12.74 -15.22
C PRO A 102 -7.19 -11.37 -15.43
N LYS A 103 -7.78 -10.82 -14.36
CA LYS A 103 -8.50 -9.55 -14.42
C LYS A 103 -7.48 -8.46 -14.75
N ARG A 104 -7.62 -7.83 -15.93
CA ARG A 104 -6.77 -6.68 -16.30
C ARG A 104 -6.98 -5.56 -15.28
N LEU A 105 -5.88 -5.08 -14.71
CA LEU A 105 -5.91 -3.95 -13.78
C LEU A 105 -6.30 -2.68 -14.54
N SER A 106 -7.10 -1.81 -13.90
CA SER A 106 -7.40 -0.50 -14.48
C SER A 106 -6.14 0.37 -14.49
N PRO A 107 -6.01 1.35 -15.41
CA PRO A 107 -4.87 2.28 -15.43
C PRO A 107 -4.65 3.06 -14.12
N THR A 108 -5.67 3.15 -13.27
CA THR A 108 -5.63 3.79 -11.95
C THR A 108 -5.46 2.80 -10.79
N ALA A 109 -5.23 1.51 -11.05
CA ALA A 109 -5.17 0.47 -10.00
C ALA A 109 -4.00 0.70 -9.02
N TYR A 110 -2.91 1.31 -9.49
CA TYR A 110 -1.79 1.69 -8.61
C TYR A 110 -2.22 2.70 -7.53
N LEU A 111 -3.23 3.54 -7.77
CA LEU A 111 -3.75 4.49 -6.77
C LEU A 111 -4.49 3.76 -5.65
N ASP A 112 -5.23 2.70 -5.97
CA ASP A 112 -5.89 1.86 -4.96
C ASP A 112 -4.86 1.11 -4.11
N GLY A 113 -3.80 0.58 -4.74
CA GLY A 113 -2.70 -0.06 -4.01
C GLY A 113 -1.89 0.93 -3.16
N LEU A 114 -1.65 2.14 -3.67
CA LEU A 114 -0.98 3.21 -2.93
C LEU A 114 -1.79 3.63 -1.69
N ARG A 115 -3.12 3.75 -1.82
CA ARG A 115 -4.03 3.98 -0.69
C ARG A 115 -3.92 2.87 0.36
N GLY A 116 -3.81 1.61 -0.07
CA GLY A 116 -3.58 0.47 0.82
C GLY A 116 -2.29 0.55 1.62
N VAL A 117 -1.17 0.78 0.92
CA VAL A 117 0.15 0.94 1.55
C VAL A 117 0.15 2.15 2.50
N ALA A 118 -0.45 3.27 2.09
CA ALA A 118 -0.58 4.46 2.93
C ALA A 118 -1.40 4.20 4.21
N ALA A 119 -2.51 3.46 4.12
CA ALA A 119 -3.31 3.09 5.30
C ALA A 119 -2.49 2.22 6.27
N PHE A 120 -1.72 1.27 5.74
CA PHE A 120 -0.86 0.41 6.54
C PHE A 120 0.27 1.21 7.21
N THR A 121 0.88 2.17 6.51
CA THR A 121 1.87 3.10 7.09
C THR A 121 1.27 3.96 8.22
N VAL A 122 0.03 4.44 8.08
CA VAL A 122 -0.69 5.16 9.16
C VAL A 122 -0.87 4.26 10.39
N TYR A 123 -1.26 3.00 10.19
CA TYR A 123 -1.33 2.02 11.27
C TYR A 123 0.03 1.86 11.98
N ILE A 124 1.11 1.58 11.22
CA ILE A 124 2.46 1.42 11.77
C ILE A 124 2.90 2.66 12.54
N PHE A 125 2.59 3.86 12.03
CA PHE A 125 2.84 5.11 12.73
C PHE A 125 2.14 5.14 14.09
N HIS A 126 0.83 4.87 14.15
CA HIS A 126 0.08 4.94 15.39
C HIS A 126 0.55 3.94 16.44
N ILE A 127 0.77 2.68 16.06
CA ILE A 127 1.23 1.68 17.04
C ILE A 127 2.67 1.94 17.47
N THR A 128 3.58 2.28 16.55
CA THR A 128 5.00 2.46 16.91
C THR A 128 5.22 3.75 17.72
N TYR A 129 4.55 4.84 17.38
CA TYR A 129 4.72 6.13 18.07
C TYR A 129 4.00 6.16 19.43
N LEU A 130 3.09 5.22 19.67
CA LEU A 130 2.47 4.99 20.97
C LEU A 130 3.52 4.52 22.00
N TRP A 131 4.40 3.62 21.58
CA TRP A 131 5.42 2.99 22.43
C TRP A 131 6.78 3.70 22.37
N TYR A 132 7.11 4.29 21.23
CA TYR A 132 8.38 4.98 20.98
C TYR A 132 8.14 6.43 20.52
N PRO A 133 7.69 7.33 21.42
CA PRO A 133 7.42 8.72 21.08
C PRO A 133 8.68 9.48 20.62
N SER A 134 9.87 8.99 20.95
CA SER A 134 11.17 9.51 20.47
C SER A 134 11.30 9.50 18.94
N LEU A 135 10.56 8.64 18.22
CA LEU A 135 10.56 8.62 16.75
C LEU A 135 10.06 9.92 16.12
N ARG A 136 9.31 10.74 16.86
CA ARG A 136 8.86 12.08 16.43
C ARG A 136 10.02 13.07 16.27
N MET A 137 11.13 12.85 16.99
CA MET A 137 12.31 13.70 16.99
C MET A 137 13.09 13.57 15.68
N GLY A 138 13.75 14.66 15.28
CA GLY A 138 14.71 14.65 14.19
C GLY A 138 15.96 13.80 14.45
N TYR A 139 16.48 13.18 13.38
CA TYR A 139 17.70 12.37 13.41
C TYR A 139 18.93 13.23 13.74
N MET A 140 19.80 12.76 14.65
CA MET A 140 21.03 13.43 15.08
C MET A 140 20.86 14.84 15.68
N VAL A 141 19.66 15.20 16.15
CA VAL A 141 19.45 16.47 16.87
C VAL A 141 20.09 16.45 18.26
N THR A 142 20.14 15.28 18.89
CA THR A 142 20.83 15.03 20.17
C THR A 142 21.53 13.68 20.04
N PRO A 143 22.69 13.45 20.66
CA PRO A 143 23.41 12.18 20.54
C PRO A 143 22.58 10.93 20.87
N ALA A 144 21.54 11.07 21.69
CA ALA A 144 20.60 10.00 22.04
C ALA A 144 19.57 9.65 20.94
N TYR A 145 19.38 10.48 19.90
CA TYR A 145 18.38 10.30 18.84
C TYR A 145 19.05 10.02 17.49
N ASN A 146 19.60 8.81 17.35
CA ASN A 146 20.36 8.37 16.18
C ASN A 146 19.85 7.04 15.61
N TRP A 147 18.56 6.74 15.78
CA TRP A 147 18.02 5.46 15.32
C TRP A 147 17.94 5.41 13.80
N PHE A 148 18.27 4.25 13.22
CA PHE A 148 18.25 4.03 11.78
C PHE A 148 16.88 4.35 11.15
N SER A 149 15.78 4.06 11.86
CA SER A 149 14.41 4.38 11.40
C SER A 149 14.13 5.88 11.31
N GLN A 150 14.84 6.72 12.06
CA GLN A 150 14.66 8.18 12.03
C GLN A 150 15.29 8.84 10.80
N MET A 151 16.14 8.12 10.05
CA MET A 151 16.81 8.63 8.86
C MET A 151 15.80 9.04 7.78
N SER A 152 16.17 10.07 7.00
CA SER A 152 15.44 10.45 5.80
C SER A 152 15.33 9.26 4.84
N MET A 153 14.27 9.23 4.03
CA MET A 153 13.85 8.09 3.18
C MET A 153 13.26 6.91 3.93
N ILE A 154 13.89 6.48 5.03
CA ILE A 154 13.45 5.29 5.78
C ILE A 154 12.22 5.62 6.64
N ARG A 155 12.21 6.83 7.21
CA ARG A 155 11.09 7.37 8.01
C ARG A 155 9.75 7.28 7.29
N ILE A 156 9.71 7.30 5.95
CA ILE A 156 8.47 7.21 5.16
C ILE A 156 7.65 5.96 5.51
N LEU A 157 8.30 4.85 5.88
CA LEU A 157 7.66 3.58 6.20
C LEU A 157 6.76 3.67 7.45
N HIS A 158 7.00 4.66 8.30
CA HIS A 158 6.23 4.93 9.50
C HIS A 158 5.84 6.42 9.61
N SER A 159 5.74 7.15 8.48
CA SER A 159 5.34 8.56 8.45
C SER A 159 3.84 8.70 8.14
N GLY A 160 3.00 8.46 9.15
CA GLY A 160 1.54 8.45 8.97
C GLY A 160 0.94 9.79 8.52
N ARG A 161 1.47 10.93 9.02
CA ARG A 161 0.96 12.27 8.63
C ARG A 161 1.14 12.56 7.15
N SER A 162 2.25 12.11 6.58
CA SER A 162 2.53 12.28 5.15
C SER A 162 1.66 11.36 4.30
N SER A 163 1.37 10.14 4.79
CA SER A 163 0.38 9.25 4.16
C SER A 163 -1.02 9.86 4.12
N VAL A 164 -1.44 10.61 5.15
CA VAL A 164 -2.72 11.37 5.14
C VAL A 164 -2.73 12.43 4.03
N ALA A 165 -1.63 13.17 3.84
CA ALA A 165 -1.53 14.13 2.73
C ALA A 165 -1.65 13.43 1.36
N VAL A 166 -1.06 12.25 1.20
CA VAL A 166 -1.22 11.42 -0.02
C VAL A 166 -2.69 11.03 -0.24
N PHE A 167 -3.43 10.66 0.82
CA PHE A 167 -4.87 10.37 0.70
C PHE A 167 -5.65 11.56 0.16
N PHE A 168 -5.46 12.76 0.70
CA PHE A 168 -6.20 13.95 0.27
C PHE A 168 -5.94 14.33 -1.19
N VAL A 169 -4.69 14.23 -1.66
CA VAL A 169 -4.36 14.49 -3.07
C VAL A 169 -5.01 13.44 -3.98
N ILE A 170 -4.92 12.16 -3.63
CA ILE A 170 -5.54 11.08 -4.43
C ILE A 170 -7.06 11.23 -4.45
N SER A 171 -7.68 11.57 -3.32
CA SER A 171 -9.11 11.81 -3.23
C SER A 171 -9.55 12.94 -4.16
N GLY A 172 -8.85 14.08 -4.17
CA GLY A 172 -9.11 15.16 -5.12
C GLY A 172 -8.97 14.71 -6.58
N TYR A 173 -7.92 13.96 -6.91
CA TYR A 173 -7.67 13.46 -8.26
C TYR A 173 -8.76 12.50 -8.77
N VAL A 174 -9.09 11.48 -7.98
CA VAL A 174 -10.05 10.43 -8.36
C VAL A 174 -11.48 10.97 -8.47
N LEU A 175 -11.85 11.93 -7.61
CA LEU A 175 -13.16 12.60 -7.70
C LEU A 175 -13.28 13.47 -8.96
N THR A 176 -12.17 13.99 -9.46
CA THR A 176 -12.14 14.95 -10.57
C THR A 176 -12.05 14.29 -11.93
N ILE A 177 -11.15 13.31 -12.10
CA ILE A 177 -10.71 12.85 -13.43
C ILE A 177 -11.86 12.46 -14.37
N ARG A 178 -12.87 11.74 -13.85
CA ARG A 178 -14.02 11.30 -14.65
C ARG A 178 -14.91 12.47 -15.06
N SER A 179 -15.29 13.31 -14.10
CA SER A 179 -16.17 14.46 -14.32
C SER A 179 -15.53 15.48 -15.27
N LEU A 180 -14.24 15.76 -15.07
CA LEU A 180 -13.47 16.66 -15.91
C LEU A 180 -13.32 16.14 -17.35
N THR A 181 -13.11 14.83 -17.52
CA THR A 181 -13.11 14.21 -18.85
C THR A 181 -14.44 14.43 -19.58
N MET A 182 -15.58 14.35 -18.88
CA MET A 182 -16.90 14.60 -19.48
C MET A 182 -17.11 16.06 -19.87
N ILE A 183 -16.63 17.01 -19.05
CA ILE A 183 -16.65 18.45 -19.37
C ILE A 183 -15.90 18.70 -20.69
N TYR A 184 -14.71 18.12 -20.86
CA TYR A 184 -13.93 18.29 -22.09
C TYR A 184 -14.53 17.59 -23.31
N GLN A 185 -15.24 16.49 -23.11
CA GLN A 185 -16.02 15.83 -24.15
C GLN A 185 -17.32 16.57 -24.50
N ARG A 186 -17.60 17.72 -23.86
CA ARG A 186 -18.85 18.52 -24.01
C ARG A 186 -20.12 17.74 -23.68
N LYS A 187 -20.03 16.72 -22.81
CA LYS A 187 -21.17 15.90 -22.36
C LYS A 187 -21.78 16.47 -21.08
N ASN A 188 -22.30 17.70 -21.16
CA ASN A 188 -22.72 18.48 -19.99
C ASN A 188 -23.84 17.80 -19.17
N ASP A 189 -24.84 17.21 -19.83
CA ASP A 189 -25.96 16.57 -19.12
C ASP A 189 -25.50 15.30 -18.38
N GLN A 190 -24.65 14.49 -19.02
CA GLN A 190 -24.04 13.31 -18.40
C GLN A 190 -23.10 13.69 -17.24
N PHE A 191 -22.40 14.82 -17.38
CA PHE A 191 -21.58 15.39 -16.32
C PHE A 191 -22.42 15.77 -15.11
N LEU A 192 -23.51 16.53 -15.30
CA LEU A 192 -24.38 16.95 -14.19
C LEU A 192 -24.99 15.75 -13.47
N ASN A 193 -25.49 14.76 -14.22
CA ASN A 193 -26.02 13.52 -13.64
C ASN A 193 -24.95 12.74 -12.85
N THR A 194 -23.72 12.67 -13.38
CA THR A 194 -22.59 12.03 -12.68
C THR A 194 -22.21 12.78 -11.41
N LEU A 195 -22.18 14.12 -11.47
CA LEU A 195 -21.82 14.99 -10.34
C LEU A 195 -22.86 14.88 -9.23
N VAL A 196 -24.14 15.06 -9.55
CA VAL A 196 -25.25 14.95 -8.59
C VAL A 196 -25.26 13.59 -7.91
N GLY A 197 -25.15 12.49 -8.69
CA GLY A 197 -25.08 11.16 -8.12
C GLY A 197 -23.85 10.95 -7.22
N SER A 198 -22.70 11.53 -7.58
CA SER A 198 -21.49 11.45 -6.76
C SER A 198 -21.63 12.25 -5.46
N SER A 199 -22.17 13.46 -5.52
CA SER A 199 -22.41 14.32 -4.35
C SER A 199 -23.43 13.70 -3.39
N PHE A 200 -24.50 13.09 -3.89
CA PHE A 200 -25.52 12.43 -3.07
C PHE A 200 -25.00 11.19 -2.33
N ARG A 201 -24.26 10.31 -3.04
CA ARG A 201 -23.75 9.07 -2.44
C ARG A 201 -22.57 9.29 -1.49
N ARG A 202 -21.82 10.38 -1.65
CA ARG A 202 -20.56 10.62 -0.92
C ARG A 202 -20.74 10.69 0.60
N PRO A 203 -21.65 11.50 1.19
CA PRO A 203 -21.85 11.49 2.64
C PRO A 203 -22.28 10.12 3.15
N LEU A 204 -23.22 9.46 2.47
CA LEU A 204 -23.69 8.13 2.89
C LEU A 204 -22.55 7.09 2.88
N ARG A 205 -21.69 7.09 1.85
CA ARG A 205 -20.56 6.17 1.75
C ARG A 205 -19.50 6.42 2.83
N LEU A 206 -19.28 7.68 3.19
CA LEU A 206 -18.30 8.05 4.21
C LEU A 206 -18.81 7.79 5.62
N TYR A 207 -20.07 8.11 5.93
CA TYR A 207 -20.56 8.06 7.31
C TYR A 207 -21.19 6.72 7.67
N LEU A 208 -21.82 5.99 6.75
CA LEU A 208 -22.53 4.74 7.09
C LEU A 208 -21.61 3.68 7.73
N PRO A 209 -20.42 3.39 7.19
CA PRO A 209 -19.49 2.46 7.85
C PRO A 209 -18.94 3.01 9.17
N ILE A 210 -18.79 4.35 9.31
CA ILE A 210 -18.38 4.98 10.57
C ILE A 210 -19.43 4.78 11.66
N VAL A 211 -20.72 4.93 11.34
CA VAL A 211 -21.80 4.67 12.30
C VAL A 211 -21.69 3.24 12.81
N ALA A 212 -21.52 2.26 11.90
CA ALA A 212 -21.40 0.86 12.28
C ALA A 212 -20.14 0.57 13.10
N SER A 213 -18.96 1.06 12.70
CA SER A 213 -17.70 0.80 13.43
C SER A 213 -17.72 1.44 14.81
N THR A 214 -18.08 2.72 14.91
CA THR A 214 -18.08 3.47 16.18
C THR A 214 -19.17 2.99 17.13
N PHE A 215 -20.31 2.51 16.61
CA PHE A 215 -21.33 1.84 17.42
C PHE A 215 -20.76 0.58 18.09
N ILE A 216 -20.07 -0.27 17.34
CA ILE A 216 -19.42 -1.47 17.90
C ILE A 216 -18.34 -1.07 18.92
N ILE A 217 -17.54 -0.05 18.62
CA ILE A 217 -16.54 0.48 19.56
C ILE A 217 -17.19 0.98 20.84
N ALA A 218 -18.31 1.72 20.77
CA ALA A 218 -19.01 2.22 21.95
C ALA A 218 -19.51 1.09 22.86
N VAL A 219 -20.01 0.01 22.25
CA VAL A 219 -20.40 -1.21 22.98
C VAL A 219 -19.18 -1.88 23.61
N MET A 220 -18.07 -2.02 22.88
CA MET A 220 -16.82 -2.60 23.40
C MET A 220 -16.21 -1.80 24.56
N VAL A 221 -16.30 -0.46 24.49
CA VAL A 221 -15.89 0.46 25.56
C VAL A 221 -16.71 0.21 26.82
N HIS A 222 -18.04 0.08 26.69
CA HIS A 222 -18.92 -0.17 27.84
C HIS A 222 -18.55 -1.47 28.58
N PHE A 223 -18.20 -2.53 27.83
CA PHE A 223 -17.77 -3.81 28.40
C PHE A 223 -16.29 -3.85 28.83
N GLY A 224 -15.57 -2.73 28.78
CA GLY A 224 -14.19 -2.65 29.29
C GLY A 224 -13.13 -3.29 28.38
N TYR A 225 -13.42 -3.53 27.10
CA TYR A 225 -12.42 -4.02 26.15
C TYR A 225 -11.46 -2.94 25.64
N TYR A 226 -11.77 -1.65 25.88
CA TYR A 226 -10.91 -0.54 25.52
C TYR A 226 -9.93 -0.22 26.66
N ILE A 227 -8.64 -0.41 26.43
CA ILE A 227 -7.62 -0.17 27.45
C ILE A 227 -7.00 1.20 27.27
N LYS A 228 -6.87 1.93 28.39
CA LYS A 228 -6.17 3.21 28.43
C LYS A 228 -4.70 3.03 28.07
N ASP A 229 -4.24 3.82 27.12
CA ASP A 229 -2.88 3.77 26.62
C ASP A 229 -1.89 4.58 27.49
N PRO A 230 -0.57 4.38 27.30
CA PRO A 230 0.45 5.04 28.10
C PRO A 230 0.53 6.57 27.91
N THR A 231 -0.01 7.12 26.81
CA THR A 231 0.19 8.53 26.45
C THR A 231 -0.76 9.50 27.16
N ARG A 232 -1.63 8.99 28.04
CA ARG A 232 -2.67 9.77 28.74
C ARG A 232 -3.60 10.53 27.79
N ALA A 233 -3.76 10.05 26.56
CA ALA A 233 -4.71 10.61 25.60
C ALA A 233 -6.15 10.54 26.15
N LEU A 234 -7.05 11.34 25.55
CA LEU A 234 -8.46 11.31 25.90
C LEU A 234 -9.02 9.91 25.58
N VAL A 235 -9.49 9.21 26.62
CA VAL A 235 -10.09 7.87 26.50
C VAL A 235 -11.60 8.03 26.46
N PRO A 236 -12.32 7.20 25.68
CA PRO A 236 -13.77 7.18 25.74
C PRO A 236 -14.27 6.94 27.16
N PRO A 237 -15.23 7.74 27.66
CA PRO A 237 -15.77 7.52 28.99
C PRO A 237 -16.54 6.21 29.03
N VAL A 238 -16.39 5.47 30.13
CA VAL A 238 -17.23 4.31 30.44
C VAL A 238 -18.40 4.81 31.29
N LYS A 239 -19.61 4.79 30.73
CA LYS A 239 -20.85 5.18 31.42
C LYS A 239 -21.45 4.02 32.21
N ALA A 240 -22.29 4.33 33.19
CA ALA A 240 -22.86 3.34 34.11
C ALA A 240 -23.84 2.40 33.41
N THR A 241 -24.62 2.91 32.45
CA THR A 241 -25.58 2.11 31.67
C THR A 241 -25.24 2.11 30.18
N LEU A 242 -25.61 1.03 29.48
CA LEU A 242 -25.42 0.94 28.03
C LEU A 242 -26.22 2.03 27.29
N GLY A 243 -27.42 2.37 27.77
CA GLY A 243 -28.25 3.43 27.21
C GLY A 243 -27.55 4.80 27.23
N GLU A 244 -26.96 5.18 28.37
CA GLU A 244 -26.15 6.41 28.48
C GLU A 244 -24.92 6.38 27.59
N GLN A 245 -24.26 5.23 27.47
CA GLN A 245 -23.11 5.06 26.57
C GLN A 245 -23.51 5.33 25.12
N LEU A 246 -24.62 4.74 24.66
CA LEU A 246 -25.11 4.90 23.30
C LEU A 246 -25.64 6.32 23.04
N GLN A 247 -26.25 6.96 24.04
CA GLN A 247 -26.67 8.36 23.92
C GLN A 247 -25.46 9.30 23.79
N HIS A 248 -24.41 9.07 24.58
CA HIS A 248 -23.16 9.84 24.48
C HIS A 248 -22.49 9.64 23.12
N TRP A 249 -22.40 8.39 22.66
CA TRP A 249 -21.93 8.06 21.31
C TRP A 249 -22.75 8.74 20.22
N PHE A 250 -24.08 8.76 20.34
CA PHE A 250 -24.96 9.36 19.34
C PHE A 250 -24.72 10.87 19.18
N TRP A 251 -24.60 11.61 20.29
CA TRP A 251 -24.34 13.06 20.22
C TRP A 251 -22.94 13.37 19.68
N ASP A 252 -21.95 12.56 20.03
CA ASP A 252 -20.60 12.68 19.48
C ASP A 252 -20.58 12.38 17.97
N LEU A 253 -21.38 11.41 17.51
CA LEU A 253 -21.56 11.11 16.09
C LEU A 253 -22.24 12.28 15.35
N VAL A 254 -23.28 12.88 15.93
CA VAL A 254 -23.96 14.06 15.37
C VAL A 254 -22.98 15.23 15.25
N ALA A 255 -22.12 15.44 16.25
CA ALA A 255 -21.09 16.48 16.22
C ALA A 255 -20.03 16.23 15.14
N LEU A 256 -19.72 14.97 14.83
CA LEU A 256 -18.82 14.59 13.73
C LEU A 256 -19.45 14.81 12.34
N ILE A 257 -20.75 14.52 12.19
CA ILE A 257 -21.48 14.65 10.92
C ILE A 257 -21.74 16.13 10.56
N TYR A 258 -21.78 17.03 11.54
CA TYR A 258 -22.08 18.45 11.34
C TYR A 258 -21.11 19.12 10.34
N PRO A 259 -21.56 19.44 9.10
CA PRO A 259 -20.66 19.80 8.01
C PRO A 259 -20.14 21.24 8.10
N PHE A 260 -20.84 22.10 8.86
CA PHE A 260 -20.50 23.51 9.03
C PHE A 260 -19.61 23.77 10.25
N LYS A 261 -19.07 22.71 10.87
CA LYS A 261 -18.05 22.86 11.91
C LYS A 261 -16.84 23.59 11.30
N SER A 262 -16.49 24.74 11.87
CA SER A 262 -15.31 25.48 11.42
C SER A 262 -14.06 24.68 11.79
N ILE A 263 -13.33 24.25 10.75
CA ILE A 263 -12.08 23.51 10.89
C ILE A 263 -10.94 24.45 10.48
N LYS A 264 -10.35 25.12 11.47
CA LYS A 264 -9.19 26.01 11.27
C LYS A 264 -7.94 25.38 11.89
N GLY A 265 -7.02 24.95 11.03
CA GLY A 265 -5.77 24.30 11.41
C GLY A 265 -5.97 23.00 12.20
N ARG A 266 -4.86 22.33 12.58
CA ARG A 266 -4.91 21.08 13.37
C ARG A 266 -5.39 21.29 14.82
N GLU A 267 -5.29 22.50 15.34
CA GLU A 267 -5.55 22.82 16.75
C GLU A 267 -7.03 22.70 17.14
N ASN A 268 -7.96 22.84 16.18
CA ASN A 268 -9.40 22.73 16.41
C ASN A 268 -10.01 21.40 15.89
N ILE A 269 -9.16 20.49 15.43
CA ILE A 269 -9.55 19.24 14.79
C ILE A 269 -9.51 18.12 15.83
N ALA A 270 -10.62 17.94 16.53
CA ALA A 270 -10.87 16.75 17.34
C ALA A 270 -11.78 15.80 16.55
N GLY A 271 -11.34 14.56 16.37
CA GLY A 271 -12.18 13.46 15.90
C GLY A 271 -13.21 13.08 16.95
N MET A 272 -13.91 11.98 16.69
CA MET A 272 -14.85 11.42 17.66
C MET A 272 -14.08 10.94 18.89
N ILE A 273 -14.66 11.02 20.08
CA ILE A 273 -14.01 10.51 21.30
C ILE A 273 -13.77 9.01 21.19
N TYR A 274 -14.71 8.28 20.58
CA TYR A 274 -14.62 6.84 20.35
C TYR A 274 -13.58 6.43 19.31
N ASP A 275 -13.26 7.32 18.38
CA ASP A 275 -12.22 7.14 17.37
C ASP A 275 -11.68 8.51 16.96
N GLY A 276 -10.58 8.89 17.61
CA GLY A 276 -9.95 10.19 17.44
C GLY A 276 -9.42 10.42 16.03
N HIS A 277 -9.19 9.35 15.26
CA HIS A 277 -8.64 9.39 13.91
C HIS A 277 -9.66 9.86 12.88
N LEU A 278 -10.96 9.75 13.19
CA LEU A 278 -12.10 10.19 12.36
C LEU A 278 -12.09 11.68 12.02
N TRP A 279 -11.19 12.45 12.61
CA TRP A 279 -10.97 13.85 12.29
C TRP A 279 -10.75 14.14 10.80
N THR A 280 -10.19 13.18 10.05
CA THR A 280 -9.96 13.35 8.61
C THR A 280 -11.25 13.31 7.79
N ILE A 281 -12.34 12.73 8.30
CA ILE A 281 -13.58 12.50 7.54
C ILE A 281 -14.34 13.80 7.26
N PRO A 282 -14.56 14.71 8.24
CA PRO A 282 -15.12 16.02 7.95
C PRO A 282 -14.31 16.80 6.91
N VAL A 283 -12.97 16.74 6.97
CA VAL A 283 -12.08 17.36 5.98
C VAL A 283 -12.28 16.73 4.61
N GLU A 284 -12.34 15.40 4.54
CA GLU A 284 -12.59 14.62 3.32
C GLU A 284 -13.95 14.93 2.68
N PHE A 285 -14.96 15.22 3.50
CA PHE A 285 -16.27 15.64 3.05
C PHE A 285 -16.26 17.09 2.53
N GLN A 286 -15.75 18.04 3.32
CA GLN A 286 -15.65 19.46 2.94
C GLN A 286 -14.79 19.65 1.67
N GLY A 287 -13.65 18.97 1.58
CA GLY A 287 -12.77 18.98 0.41
C GLY A 287 -13.45 18.41 -0.83
N SER A 288 -14.26 17.35 -0.69
CA SER A 288 -15.03 16.81 -1.81
C SER A 288 -16.12 17.78 -2.30
N LEU A 289 -16.82 18.46 -1.39
CA LEU A 289 -17.82 19.48 -1.75
C LEU A 289 -17.18 20.66 -2.48
N LEU A 290 -16.00 21.11 -2.03
CA LEU A 290 -15.23 22.16 -2.70
C LEU A 290 -14.89 21.76 -4.16
N VAL A 291 -14.39 20.55 -4.37
CA VAL A 291 -14.09 20.03 -5.72
C VAL A 291 -15.34 19.95 -6.59
N PHE A 292 -16.46 19.46 -6.04
CA PHE A 292 -17.73 19.39 -6.78
C PHE A 292 -18.24 20.78 -7.17
N MET A 293 -18.13 21.77 -6.28
CA MET A 293 -18.48 23.16 -6.57
C MET A 293 -17.58 23.76 -7.66
N LEU A 294 -16.26 23.56 -7.57
CA LEU A 294 -15.32 24.02 -8.60
C LEU A 294 -15.63 23.39 -9.97
N LEU A 295 -15.88 22.09 -10.03
CA LEU A 295 -16.27 21.40 -11.27
C LEU A 295 -17.57 21.96 -11.86
N LEU A 296 -18.56 22.29 -11.03
CA LEU A 296 -19.81 22.90 -11.48
C LEU A 296 -19.56 24.30 -12.08
N ILE A 297 -18.74 25.13 -11.41
CA ILE A 297 -18.35 26.46 -11.91
C ILE A 297 -17.59 26.33 -13.24
N PHE A 298 -16.72 25.33 -13.35
CA PHE A 298 -15.90 25.08 -14.52
C PHE A 298 -16.65 24.42 -15.68
N ALA A 299 -17.87 23.92 -15.49
CA ALA A 299 -18.60 23.17 -16.51
C ALA A 299 -18.71 23.87 -17.88
N ARG A 300 -18.70 25.21 -17.90
CA ARG A 300 -18.74 26.02 -19.14
C ARG A 300 -17.54 26.97 -19.29
N ALA A 301 -16.59 26.93 -18.37
CA ALA A 301 -15.44 27.82 -18.40
C ALA A 301 -14.39 27.34 -19.40
N ARG A 302 -13.49 28.25 -19.80
CA ARG A 302 -12.32 27.88 -20.60
C ARG A 302 -11.30 27.19 -19.69
N ARG A 303 -10.55 26.22 -20.23
CA ARG A 303 -9.52 25.48 -19.48
C ARG A 303 -8.53 26.37 -18.72
N TRP A 304 -8.08 27.48 -19.31
CA TRP A 304 -7.16 28.39 -18.62
C TRP A 304 -7.77 28.99 -17.35
N ILE A 305 -9.09 29.21 -17.33
CA ILE A 305 -9.84 29.66 -16.16
C ILE A 305 -9.87 28.57 -15.10
N HIS A 306 -10.01 27.30 -15.48
CA HIS A 306 -9.96 26.18 -14.53
C HIS A 306 -8.64 26.19 -13.77
N ILE A 307 -7.53 26.26 -14.51
CA ILE A 307 -6.18 26.24 -13.94
C ILE A 307 -5.95 27.50 -13.10
N ALA A 308 -6.22 28.69 -13.63
CA ALA A 308 -5.98 29.95 -12.94
C ALA A 308 -6.84 30.08 -11.66
N ALA A 309 -8.13 29.79 -11.75
CA ALA A 309 -9.04 29.86 -10.60
C ALA A 309 -8.69 28.80 -9.55
N THR A 310 -8.33 27.58 -9.97
CA THR A 310 -7.92 26.54 -9.01
C THR A 310 -6.61 26.89 -8.34
N MET A 311 -5.61 27.41 -9.07
CA MET A 311 -4.35 27.90 -8.48
C MET A 311 -4.58 29.03 -7.49
N LEU A 312 -5.50 29.96 -7.79
CA LEU A 312 -5.89 31.03 -6.89
C LEU A 312 -6.54 30.48 -5.60
N VAL A 313 -7.45 29.52 -5.72
CA VAL A 313 -8.09 28.87 -4.57
C VAL A 313 -7.06 28.11 -3.73
N VAL A 314 -6.15 27.35 -4.35
CA VAL A 314 -5.06 26.66 -3.64
C VAL A 314 -4.19 27.66 -2.88
N TYR A 315 -3.75 28.73 -3.54
CA TYR A 315 -2.94 29.78 -2.92
C TYR A 315 -3.67 30.39 -1.72
N TRP A 316 -4.95 30.73 -1.89
CA TRP A 316 -5.76 31.32 -0.83
C TRP A 316 -5.93 30.37 0.36
N LEU A 317 -6.22 29.09 0.14
CA LEU A 317 -6.36 28.10 1.22
C LEU A 317 -5.04 27.89 1.98
N VAL A 318 -3.93 27.74 1.25
CA VAL A 318 -2.60 27.58 1.86
C VAL A 318 -2.21 28.81 2.67
N HIS A 319 -2.49 30.02 2.16
CA HIS A 319 -2.22 31.27 2.87
C HIS A 319 -2.99 31.37 4.20
N ASN A 320 -4.23 30.88 4.23
CA ASN A 320 -5.07 30.83 5.44
C ASN A 320 -4.76 29.66 6.39
N GLY A 321 -3.76 28.82 6.08
CA GLY A 321 -3.40 27.68 6.94
C GLY A 321 -4.17 26.38 6.67
N GLU A 322 -5.03 26.36 5.64
CA GLU A 322 -5.88 25.22 5.29
C GLU A 322 -5.18 24.28 4.29
N TRP A 323 -3.98 23.82 4.65
CA TRP A 323 -3.18 22.92 3.81
C TRP A 323 -3.94 21.64 3.45
N ASP A 324 -4.76 21.12 4.37
CA ASP A 324 -5.54 19.89 4.27
C ASP A 324 -6.61 19.99 3.17
N LYS A 325 -7.41 21.07 3.18
CA LYS A 325 -8.41 21.33 2.15
C LYS A 325 -7.77 21.69 0.81
N ALA A 326 -6.62 22.37 0.81
CA ALA A 326 -5.91 22.76 -0.41
C ALA A 326 -5.45 21.57 -1.27
N LEU A 327 -5.19 20.41 -0.66
CA LEU A 327 -4.78 19.19 -1.39
C LEU A 327 -5.86 18.65 -2.33
N PHE A 328 -7.15 18.94 -2.06
CA PHE A 328 -8.25 18.49 -2.92
C PHE A 328 -8.29 19.23 -4.26
N PRO A 329 -8.29 20.58 -4.32
CA PRO A 329 -8.09 21.32 -5.56
C PRO A 329 -6.73 21.04 -6.24
N VAL A 330 -5.67 20.71 -5.50
CA VAL A 330 -4.42 20.23 -6.12
C VAL A 330 -4.64 18.92 -6.86
N GLY A 331 -5.40 17.98 -6.30
CA GLY A 331 -5.83 16.78 -7.02
C GLY A 331 -6.61 17.09 -8.30
N LEU A 332 -7.44 18.16 -8.31
CA LEU A 332 -8.10 18.66 -9.51
C LEU A 332 -7.10 19.19 -10.55
N LEU A 333 -6.08 19.94 -10.13
CA LEU A 333 -4.98 20.39 -11.01
C LEU A 333 -4.18 19.23 -11.59
N LEU A 334 -3.94 18.17 -10.81
CA LEU A 334 -3.27 16.96 -11.30
C LEU A 334 -4.13 16.22 -12.33
N ALA A 335 -5.46 16.21 -12.15
CA ALA A 335 -6.38 15.66 -13.14
C ALA A 335 -6.34 16.47 -14.44
N GLU A 336 -6.37 17.80 -14.36
CA GLU A 336 -6.16 18.70 -15.51
C GLU A 336 -4.84 18.41 -16.23
N LEU A 337 -3.74 18.33 -15.49
CA LEU A 337 -2.41 18.05 -16.02
C LEU A 337 -2.36 16.69 -16.72
N SER A 338 -3.01 15.66 -16.16
CA SER A 338 -3.06 14.31 -16.76
C SER A 338 -3.83 14.25 -18.08
N ILE A 339 -4.77 15.17 -18.30
CA ILE A 339 -5.52 15.29 -19.57
C ILE A 339 -4.71 16.10 -20.59
N ILE A 340 -4.03 17.17 -20.16
CA ILE A 340 -3.20 18.01 -21.03
C ILE A 340 -1.97 17.25 -21.52
N VAL A 341 -1.32 16.52 -20.61
CA VAL A 341 -0.11 15.75 -20.89
C VAL A 341 -0.39 14.29 -20.55
N PRO A 342 -0.98 13.51 -21.47
CA PRO A 342 -1.21 12.09 -21.25
C PRO A 342 0.12 11.34 -21.14
N ALA A 343 0.32 10.59 -20.06
CA ALA A 343 1.54 9.82 -19.83
C ALA A 343 1.85 8.81 -20.96
N ALA A 344 0.81 8.28 -21.63
CA ALA A 344 0.94 7.33 -22.73
C ALA A 344 1.38 7.96 -24.06
N LYS A 345 0.97 9.20 -24.36
CA LYS A 345 1.25 9.86 -25.66
C LYS A 345 2.65 10.44 -25.79
N GLN A 346 3.42 10.53 -24.70
CA GLN A 346 4.79 11.04 -24.74
C GLN A 346 5.77 10.12 -25.50
N HIS A 347 5.36 8.93 -25.92
CA HIS A 347 6.25 7.95 -26.56
C HIS A 347 6.40 8.11 -28.09
N ASP A 348 5.46 8.77 -28.80
CA ASP A 348 5.36 8.61 -30.27
C ASP A 348 5.38 9.90 -31.12
N GLU A 349 5.18 11.10 -30.56
CA GLU A 349 5.09 12.33 -31.36
C GLU A 349 6.43 13.09 -31.40
N LEU A 350 7.31 12.73 -32.34
CA LEU A 350 8.51 13.52 -32.67
C LEU A 350 8.32 14.23 -34.02
N PRO A 351 8.85 15.46 -34.20
CA PRO A 351 8.76 16.17 -35.48
C PRO A 351 9.38 15.35 -36.61
N THR A 352 8.64 15.16 -37.70
CA THR A 352 9.08 14.45 -38.90
C THR A 352 10.17 15.19 -39.68
N SER A 353 10.38 16.49 -39.40
CA SER A 353 11.33 17.36 -40.10
C SER A 353 12.81 17.14 -39.74
N ILE A 354 13.13 16.24 -38.81
CA ILE A 354 14.50 15.98 -38.33
C ILE A 354 15.03 14.67 -38.90
N THR A 355 16.33 14.63 -39.26
CA THR A 355 17.04 13.41 -39.69
C THR A 355 16.88 12.26 -38.68
N PRO A 356 16.85 10.99 -39.13
CA PRO A 356 16.57 9.84 -38.25
C PRO A 356 17.56 9.71 -37.08
N VAL A 357 18.82 10.10 -37.28
CA VAL A 357 19.87 10.08 -36.23
C VAL A 357 19.60 11.15 -35.17
N ALA A 358 19.36 12.41 -35.57
CA ALA A 358 19.06 13.48 -34.63
C ALA A 358 17.73 13.25 -33.89
N ARG A 359 16.74 12.65 -34.55
CA ARG A 359 15.48 12.21 -33.92
C ARG A 359 15.71 11.15 -32.84
N ASN A 360 16.59 10.19 -33.09
CA ASN A 360 16.93 9.15 -32.12
C ASN A 360 17.72 9.69 -30.92
N ILE A 361 18.68 10.60 -31.16
CA ILE A 361 19.45 11.26 -30.09
C ILE A 361 18.51 12.11 -29.23
N PHE A 362 17.68 12.95 -29.85
CA PHE A 362 16.72 13.80 -29.14
C PHE A 362 15.71 12.97 -28.33
N ARG A 363 15.20 11.86 -28.89
CA ARG A 363 14.33 10.92 -28.17
C ARG A 363 15.01 10.33 -26.93
N ARG A 364 16.29 9.95 -27.04
CA ARG A 364 17.08 9.42 -25.90
C ARG A 364 17.33 10.49 -24.84
N CYS A 365 17.72 11.70 -25.25
CA CYS A 365 17.93 12.82 -24.33
C CYS A 365 16.64 13.20 -23.60
N MET A 366 15.51 13.30 -24.31
CA MET A 366 14.21 13.58 -23.70
C MET A 366 13.73 12.46 -22.77
N ALA A 367 13.97 11.20 -23.14
CA ALA A 367 13.67 10.07 -22.26
C ALA A 367 14.54 10.09 -21.00
N ALA A 368 15.85 10.31 -21.14
CA ALA A 368 16.79 10.41 -20.03
C ALA A 368 16.43 11.59 -19.10
N PHE A 369 16.15 12.76 -19.68
CA PHE A 369 15.66 13.91 -18.94
C PHE A 369 14.38 13.57 -18.16
N ARG A 370 13.44 12.85 -18.79
CA ARG A 370 12.22 12.39 -18.12
C ARG A 370 12.50 11.48 -16.93
N TYR A 371 13.39 10.49 -17.09
CA TYR A 371 13.81 9.63 -15.98
C TYR A 371 14.44 10.44 -14.85
N VAL A 372 15.36 11.35 -15.19
CA VAL A 372 16.10 12.15 -14.20
C VAL A 372 15.14 13.05 -13.42
N TRP A 373 14.27 13.82 -14.08
CA TRP A 373 13.38 14.72 -13.35
C TRP A 373 12.33 13.96 -12.54
N THR A 374 11.72 12.91 -13.07
CA THR A 374 10.71 12.11 -12.35
C THR A 374 11.32 11.41 -11.13
N PHE A 375 12.52 10.84 -11.28
CA PHE A 375 13.23 10.19 -10.17
C PHE A 375 13.69 11.21 -9.12
N SER A 376 14.20 12.38 -9.53
CA SER A 376 14.55 13.47 -8.62
C SER A 376 13.33 13.96 -7.85
N PHE A 377 12.17 14.13 -8.50
CA PHE A 377 10.93 14.54 -7.83
C PHE A 377 10.41 13.45 -6.88
N PHE A 378 10.58 12.18 -7.22
CA PHE A 378 10.25 11.06 -6.34
C PHE A 378 11.10 11.10 -5.06
N LEU A 379 12.42 11.22 -5.19
CA LEU A 379 13.33 11.29 -4.04
C LEU A 379 13.10 12.55 -3.21
N LEU A 380 12.93 13.70 -3.86
CA LEU A 380 12.65 14.96 -3.18
C LEU A 380 11.31 14.91 -2.46
N GLY A 381 10.27 14.38 -3.09
CA GLY A 381 8.95 14.19 -2.49
C GLY A 381 9.02 13.31 -1.24
N ILE A 382 9.69 12.16 -1.32
CA ILE A 382 9.91 11.29 -0.16
C ILE A 382 10.71 12.01 0.92
N HIS A 383 11.71 12.82 0.55
CA HIS A 383 12.53 13.56 1.51
C HIS A 383 11.67 14.53 2.31
N MET A 384 10.89 15.35 1.61
CA MET A 384 10.00 16.35 2.21
C MET A 384 8.92 15.69 3.09
N MET A 385 8.38 14.55 2.65
CA MET A 385 7.45 13.74 3.45
C MET A 385 8.08 13.10 4.70
N CYS A 386 9.41 13.09 4.80
CA CYS A 386 10.13 12.61 5.97
C CYS A 386 10.50 13.74 6.94
N PHE A 387 9.92 14.95 6.81
CA PHE A 387 10.21 16.04 7.73
C PHE A 387 9.82 15.65 9.18
N PRO A 388 10.69 15.83 10.19
CA PRO A 388 10.41 15.43 11.58
C PRO A 388 9.31 16.27 12.24
N GLU A 389 8.59 15.69 13.19
CA GLU A 389 7.54 16.40 13.94
C GLU A 389 8.12 17.36 14.97
N ILE A 390 9.19 16.93 15.65
CA ILE A 390 9.82 17.71 16.72
C ILE A 390 11.25 18.03 16.30
N LYS A 391 11.63 19.31 16.40
CA LYS A 391 12.95 19.83 16.05
C LYS A 391 13.33 19.60 14.58
N GLY A 392 12.34 19.54 13.69
CA GLY A 392 12.56 19.36 12.25
C GLY A 392 13.45 20.45 11.63
N ALA A 393 13.24 21.71 12.04
CA ALA A 393 13.98 22.87 11.56
C ALA A 393 15.50 22.81 11.81
N ILE A 394 15.94 22.14 12.88
CA ILE A 394 17.36 22.02 13.23
C ILE A 394 17.98 20.68 12.81
N THR A 395 17.16 19.76 12.29
CA THR A 395 17.58 18.42 11.89
C THR A 395 18.51 18.50 10.67
N PRO A 396 19.69 17.86 10.70
CA PRO A 396 20.56 17.74 9.53
C PRO A 396 19.80 17.20 8.31
N GLY A 397 20.02 17.80 7.15
CA GLY A 397 19.28 17.49 5.91
C GLY A 397 17.99 18.30 5.71
N PHE A 398 17.35 18.77 6.80
CA PHE A 398 16.09 19.53 6.75
C PHE A 398 16.24 21.03 7.05
N LYS A 399 17.41 21.48 7.51
CA LYS A 399 17.66 22.89 7.88
C LYS A 399 17.27 23.91 6.80
N TRP A 400 17.47 23.56 5.53
CA TRP A 400 17.15 24.44 4.40
C TRP A 400 15.63 24.68 4.24
N MET A 401 14.79 23.75 4.72
CA MET A 401 13.33 23.85 4.68
C MET A 401 12.77 24.84 5.71
N ASN A 402 13.61 25.34 6.63
CA ASN A 402 13.23 26.37 7.59
C ASN A 402 13.44 27.80 7.06
N ASN A 403 13.69 27.96 5.75
CA ASN A 403 13.91 29.28 5.17
C ASN A 403 12.59 30.07 5.11
N PRO A 404 12.51 31.28 5.70
CA PRO A 404 11.29 32.09 5.72
C PRO A 404 10.80 32.54 4.34
N THR A 405 11.61 32.44 3.28
CA THR A 405 11.17 32.73 1.91
C THR A 405 10.37 31.60 1.27
N LEU A 406 10.50 30.36 1.76
CA LEU A 406 9.89 29.17 1.15
C LEU A 406 8.58 28.75 1.83
N VAL A 407 8.35 29.24 3.04
CA VAL A 407 7.21 28.85 3.89
C VAL A 407 6.34 30.09 4.11
N SER A 408 5.02 29.94 4.00
CA SER A 408 4.09 31.05 4.29
C SER A 408 4.22 31.50 5.76
N PRO A 409 4.13 32.81 6.06
CA PRO A 409 4.28 33.34 7.43
C PRO A 409 3.42 32.64 8.49
N TYR A 410 2.22 32.17 8.11
CA TYR A 410 1.33 31.42 9.01
C TYR A 410 1.97 30.14 9.59
N TYR A 411 2.78 29.43 8.79
CA TYR A 411 3.43 28.19 9.21
C TYR A 411 4.78 28.41 9.89
N LEU A 412 5.37 29.61 9.81
CA LEU A 412 6.66 29.98 10.40
C LEU A 412 6.58 30.42 11.87
N ASP A 413 5.38 30.37 12.47
CA ASP A 413 5.17 30.76 13.87
C ASP A 413 6.13 29.99 14.80
N ARG A 414 7.06 30.74 15.42
CA ARG A 414 8.22 30.20 16.15
C ARG A 414 7.75 29.54 17.45
N GLY A 415 7.43 28.26 17.35
CA GLY A 415 7.03 27.43 18.49
C GLY A 415 6.27 26.17 18.10
N ASN A 416 5.76 26.08 16.86
CA ASN A 416 4.92 24.98 16.42
C ASN A 416 5.52 24.25 15.20
N ASP A 417 6.58 23.45 15.44
CA ASP A 417 7.25 22.60 14.42
C ASP A 417 6.26 21.71 13.63
N ASP A 418 5.10 21.41 14.22
CA ASP A 418 4.03 20.65 13.61
C ASP A 418 3.45 21.34 12.36
N ARG A 419 3.25 22.66 12.39
CA ARG A 419 2.69 23.40 11.25
C ARG A 419 3.64 23.36 10.05
N ILE A 420 4.95 23.53 10.30
CA ILE A 420 5.99 23.44 9.28
C ILE A 420 6.03 22.03 8.67
N GLN A 421 5.93 21.00 9.52
CA GLN A 421 5.87 19.62 9.06
C GLN A 421 4.70 19.36 8.12
N LEU A 422 3.48 19.80 8.49
CA LEU A 422 2.29 19.57 7.68
C LEU A 422 2.38 20.25 6.31
N TYR A 423 2.94 21.47 6.25
CA TYR A 423 3.20 22.20 5.01
C TYR A 423 4.13 21.42 4.07
N TRP A 424 5.27 20.94 4.58
CA TRP A 424 6.24 20.20 3.77
C TRP A 424 5.76 18.80 3.40
N ASN A 425 5.00 18.14 4.27
CA ASN A 425 4.34 16.87 3.96
C ASN A 425 3.34 17.02 2.81
N ALA A 426 2.58 18.12 2.78
CA ALA A 426 1.64 18.43 1.71
C ALA A 426 2.38 18.59 0.36
N ILE A 427 3.44 19.42 0.32
CA ILE A 427 4.25 19.62 -0.89
C ILE A 427 4.92 18.32 -1.33
N GLY A 428 5.50 17.56 -0.38
CA GLY A 428 6.14 16.29 -0.64
C GLY A 428 5.19 15.26 -1.24
N ALA A 429 3.94 15.18 -0.74
CA ALA A 429 2.91 14.30 -1.28
C ALA A 429 2.52 14.66 -2.72
N ILE A 430 2.46 15.95 -3.05
CA ILE A 430 2.17 16.43 -4.41
C ILE A 430 3.30 16.01 -5.37
N LEU A 431 4.56 16.28 -5.00
CA LEU A 431 5.73 15.90 -5.82
C LEU A 431 5.83 14.38 -5.99
N PHE A 432 5.57 13.63 -4.92
CA PHE A 432 5.55 12.17 -4.94
C PHE A 432 4.51 11.62 -5.93
N ILE A 433 3.29 12.16 -5.92
CA ILE A 433 2.22 11.71 -6.84
C ILE A 433 2.53 12.12 -8.29
N ILE A 434 3.00 13.35 -8.53
CA ILE A 434 3.44 13.78 -9.87
C ILE A 434 4.52 12.84 -10.41
N ALA A 435 5.52 12.52 -9.58
CA ALA A 435 6.57 11.59 -9.96
C ALA A 435 6.01 10.20 -10.32
N LEU A 436 5.07 9.67 -9.54
CA LEU A 436 4.42 8.39 -9.83
C LEU A 436 3.58 8.39 -11.11
N MET A 437 2.87 9.49 -11.40
CA MET A 437 2.01 9.62 -12.59
C MET A 437 2.83 9.66 -13.89
N TYR A 438 3.97 10.34 -13.88
CA TYR A 438 4.78 10.58 -15.08
C TYR A 438 6.00 9.66 -15.22
N PHE A 439 6.23 8.78 -14.24
CA PHE A 439 7.37 7.86 -14.26
C PHE A 439 7.35 6.99 -15.53
N PRO A 440 8.45 6.89 -16.28
CA PRO A 440 8.48 6.05 -17.47
C PRO A 440 8.47 4.55 -17.15
N PRO A 441 7.95 3.69 -18.05
CA PRO A 441 8.12 2.24 -17.94
C PRO A 441 9.58 1.84 -18.14
N VAL A 442 10.23 1.37 -17.07
CA VAL A 442 11.61 0.87 -17.13
C VAL A 442 11.62 -0.55 -17.68
N ASN A 443 12.28 -0.74 -18.82
CA ASN A 443 12.73 -2.05 -19.24
C ASN A 443 13.97 -2.44 -18.43
N ALA A 444 13.78 -2.95 -17.22
CA ALA A 444 14.88 -3.45 -16.39
C ALA A 444 15.76 -4.45 -17.17
N GLY A 445 15.14 -5.29 -18.01
CA GLY A 445 15.85 -6.20 -18.90
C GLY A 445 16.62 -5.56 -20.07
N ARG A 446 16.35 -4.30 -20.47
CA ARG A 446 17.19 -3.54 -21.42
C ARG A 446 18.28 -2.76 -20.70
N ILE A 447 17.99 -2.15 -19.55
CA ILE A 447 19.00 -1.40 -18.78
C ILE A 447 20.04 -2.37 -18.20
N PHE A 448 19.60 -3.51 -17.65
CA PHE A 448 20.51 -4.56 -17.20
C PHE A 448 21.27 -5.18 -18.37
N ARG A 449 20.64 -5.43 -19.53
CA ARG A 449 21.37 -5.84 -20.73
C ARG A 449 22.31 -4.76 -21.27
N SER A 450 22.01 -3.48 -21.12
CA SER A 450 22.83 -2.35 -21.58
C SER A 450 23.95 -1.97 -20.60
N LEU A 451 23.82 -2.31 -19.31
CA LEU A 451 24.85 -2.15 -18.29
C LEU A 451 25.75 -3.39 -18.21
N VAL A 452 25.21 -4.58 -18.47
CA VAL A 452 25.98 -5.84 -18.52
C VAL A 452 26.57 -6.09 -19.92
N ARG A 453 25.97 -5.55 -20.99
CA ARG A 453 26.63 -5.36 -22.30
C ARG A 453 26.87 -3.88 -22.50
N CYS A 454 28.04 -3.41 -22.08
CA CYS A 454 28.80 -2.59 -23.01
C CYS A 454 28.93 -3.44 -24.29
N ASP A 455 28.13 -3.16 -25.33
CA ASP A 455 28.28 -3.78 -26.65
C ASP A 455 29.60 -3.29 -27.28
N ILE A 456 30.71 -3.82 -26.75
CA ILE A 456 32.05 -3.80 -27.33
C ILE A 456 32.33 -5.21 -27.89
N ARG A 457 31.34 -5.80 -28.54
CA ARG A 457 31.55 -6.93 -29.44
C ARG A 457 30.81 -6.62 -30.72
N MET A 458 31.53 -5.98 -31.64
CA MET A 458 31.20 -6.06 -33.05
C MET A 458 30.91 -7.53 -33.39
N PRO A 459 29.90 -7.82 -34.22
CA PRO A 459 29.64 -9.19 -34.68
C PRO A 459 30.94 -9.82 -35.17
N TRP A 460 31.19 -11.09 -34.84
CA TRP A 460 32.49 -11.74 -35.06
C TRP A 460 33.03 -11.58 -36.49
N TYR A 461 32.14 -11.52 -37.49
CA TYR A 461 32.48 -11.33 -38.91
C TYR A 461 33.02 -9.93 -39.23
N ARG A 462 32.58 -8.88 -38.52
CA ARG A 462 33.12 -7.52 -38.70
C ARG A 462 34.56 -7.39 -38.22
N THR A 463 34.98 -8.20 -37.26
CA THR A 463 36.34 -8.20 -36.71
C THR A 463 37.22 -9.31 -37.28
N ASN A 464 36.71 -10.14 -38.19
CA ASN A 464 37.47 -11.23 -38.78
C ASN A 464 38.35 -10.71 -39.94
N PRO A 465 39.69 -10.77 -39.84
CA PRO A 465 40.59 -10.31 -40.89
C PRO A 465 40.57 -11.20 -42.14
N ALA A 466 39.99 -12.40 -42.06
CA ALA A 466 39.86 -13.31 -43.20
C ALA A 466 38.70 -12.96 -44.14
N LEU A 467 37.79 -12.06 -43.74
CA LEU A 467 36.66 -11.62 -44.56
C LEU A 467 36.96 -10.28 -45.22
N ASN A 468 36.66 -10.17 -46.52
CA ASN A 468 36.76 -8.91 -47.24
C ASN A 468 35.55 -7.99 -46.94
N GLU A 469 35.66 -6.71 -47.28
CA GLU A 469 34.61 -5.73 -46.95
C GLU A 469 33.27 -6.00 -47.67
N GLN A 470 33.32 -6.70 -48.80
CA GLN A 470 32.14 -7.06 -49.59
C GLN A 470 31.36 -8.21 -48.92
N GLU A 471 32.05 -9.23 -48.43
CA GLU A 471 31.46 -10.34 -47.64
C GLU A 471 30.87 -9.84 -46.32
N LYS A 472 31.50 -8.85 -45.68
CA LYS A 472 30.97 -8.21 -44.46
C LYS A 472 29.67 -7.43 -44.75
N MET A 473 29.60 -6.76 -45.90
CA MET A 473 28.38 -6.06 -46.34
C MET A 473 27.25 -7.03 -46.68
N GLU A 474 27.53 -8.13 -47.37
CA GLU A 474 26.54 -9.17 -47.68
C GLU A 474 25.95 -9.81 -46.42
N MET A 475 26.78 -10.06 -45.40
CA MET A 475 26.30 -10.58 -44.11
C MET A 475 25.42 -9.57 -43.35
N ASP A 476 25.71 -8.27 -43.44
CA ASP A 476 24.86 -7.21 -42.89
C ASP A 476 23.51 -7.11 -43.65
N GLU A 477 23.53 -7.34 -44.96
CA GLU A 477 22.34 -7.34 -45.83
C GLU A 477 21.47 -8.59 -45.59
N ALA A 478 22.09 -9.75 -45.36
CA ALA A 478 21.41 -10.98 -44.95
C ALA A 478 20.73 -10.85 -43.57
N LEU A 479 21.36 -10.13 -42.63
CA LEU A 479 20.78 -9.89 -41.30
C LEU A 479 19.61 -8.89 -41.33
N SER A 480 19.69 -7.91 -42.22
CA SER A 480 18.63 -6.91 -42.39
C SER A 480 17.43 -7.48 -43.14
N SER A 481 17.64 -8.33 -44.15
CA SER A 481 16.57 -9.08 -44.84
C SER A 481 15.89 -10.13 -43.96
N ALA A 482 16.62 -10.78 -43.04
CA ALA A 482 16.04 -11.70 -42.06
C ALA A 482 15.13 -11.00 -41.02
N ASN A 483 15.31 -9.69 -40.81
CA ASN A 483 14.51 -8.87 -39.89
C ASN A 483 13.49 -7.96 -40.61
N ALA A 484 13.42 -8.00 -41.94
CA ALA A 484 12.42 -7.26 -42.70
C ALA A 484 11.04 -7.92 -42.52
N PRO A 485 9.96 -7.15 -42.31
CA PRO A 485 8.61 -7.70 -42.31
C PRO A 485 8.34 -8.30 -43.70
N ARG A 486 7.98 -9.59 -43.77
CA ARG A 486 7.51 -10.20 -45.02
C ARG A 486 6.14 -9.61 -45.34
N ASP A 487 6.08 -8.74 -46.36
CA ASP A 487 4.83 -8.36 -46.99
C ASP A 487 4.22 -9.61 -47.64
N SER A 488 3.14 -10.11 -47.04
CA SER A 488 2.40 -11.27 -47.52
C SER A 488 1.35 -10.80 -48.53
N ASP A 489 1.63 -11.05 -49.81
CA ASP A 489 0.61 -11.11 -50.84
C ASP A 489 0.32 -12.58 -51.16
N ASN A 490 -0.97 -12.93 -51.18
CA ASN A 490 -1.62 -14.15 -51.68
C ASN A 490 -1.53 -15.48 -50.89
N GLY A 491 -2.72 -16.01 -50.55
CA GLY A 491 -3.01 -17.45 -50.62
C GLY A 491 -3.27 -18.21 -49.31
N GLU A 492 -4.57 -18.38 -48.99
CA GLU A 492 -5.22 -19.54 -48.35
C GLU A 492 -4.64 -20.19 -47.08
N GLY A 493 -5.45 -20.09 -46.00
CA GLY A 493 -5.76 -21.20 -45.10
C GLY A 493 -4.66 -21.78 -44.21
N SER A 494 -4.58 -21.32 -42.95
CA SER A 494 -4.47 -22.16 -41.73
C SER A 494 -4.03 -21.33 -40.51
N ALA A 495 -4.73 -21.55 -39.40
CA ALA A 495 -4.34 -21.29 -38.01
C ALA A 495 -3.62 -19.96 -37.68
N SER A 496 -4.41 -18.96 -37.27
CA SER A 496 -3.94 -17.74 -36.62
C SER A 496 -3.12 -18.04 -35.35
N GLN A 497 -1.79 -18.02 -35.45
CA GLN A 497 -0.91 -17.79 -34.31
C GLN A 497 -1.03 -16.32 -33.89
N PRO A 498 -1.23 -16.00 -32.60
CA PRO A 498 -1.37 -14.61 -32.17
C PRO A 498 -0.01 -13.92 -32.25
N ALA A 499 0.05 -12.88 -33.09
CA ALA A 499 1.20 -12.02 -33.27
C ALA A 499 1.75 -11.49 -31.93
N VAL A 500 3.08 -11.47 -31.84
CA VAL A 500 3.93 -10.98 -30.74
C VAL A 500 3.78 -9.46 -30.48
N SER A 501 2.85 -8.78 -31.16
CA SER A 501 2.55 -7.35 -31.00
C SER A 501 1.77 -6.99 -29.72
N LEU A 502 1.21 -7.97 -28.99
CA LEU A 502 0.38 -7.73 -27.79
C LEU A 502 1.12 -7.35 -26.49
N ASN A 503 2.46 -7.28 -26.48
CA ASN A 503 3.26 -7.12 -25.24
C ASN A 503 4.03 -5.79 -25.08
N LEU A 504 3.82 -4.82 -25.96
CA LEU A 504 4.50 -3.51 -25.89
C LEU A 504 3.61 -2.37 -25.39
N GLU A 505 2.29 -2.48 -25.52
CA GLU A 505 1.37 -1.37 -25.26
C GLU A 505 0.89 -1.25 -23.81
N ASN A 506 1.17 -2.25 -22.96
CA ASN A 506 0.72 -2.28 -21.55
C ASN A 506 1.87 -2.55 -20.56
N ARG A 507 2.97 -1.80 -20.64
CA ARG A 507 4.04 -1.89 -19.63
C ARG A 507 3.80 -0.84 -18.55
N GLU A 508 3.34 -1.29 -17.40
CA GLU A 508 3.17 -0.45 -16.21
C GLU A 508 4.50 0.23 -15.82
N PRO A 509 4.49 1.55 -15.52
CA PRO A 509 5.62 2.30 -14.97
C PRO A 509 6.30 1.59 -13.80
N PHE A 510 7.63 1.63 -13.74
CA PHE A 510 8.38 0.84 -12.75
C PHE A 510 8.03 1.20 -11.30
N LEU A 511 7.86 2.49 -10.98
CA LEU A 511 7.45 2.89 -9.63
C LEU A 511 6.01 2.49 -9.29
N GLN A 512 5.13 2.37 -10.28
CA GLN A 512 3.76 1.91 -10.08
C GLN A 512 3.69 0.42 -9.76
N ARG A 513 4.69 -0.38 -10.18
CA ARG A 513 4.74 -1.83 -9.91
C ARG A 513 4.71 -2.19 -8.44
N LEU A 514 5.27 -1.34 -7.56
CA LEU A 514 5.22 -1.54 -6.12
C LEU A 514 3.77 -1.54 -5.60
N PHE A 515 2.90 -0.76 -6.24
CA PHE A 515 1.50 -0.59 -5.84
C PHE A 515 0.54 -1.50 -6.60
N THR A 516 0.98 -2.20 -7.65
CA THR A 516 0.16 -3.17 -8.39
C THR A 516 0.40 -4.62 -7.98
N THR A 517 1.22 -4.87 -6.95
CA THR A 517 1.38 -6.21 -6.36
C THR A 517 0.09 -6.71 -5.71
N SER A 518 -0.08 -8.04 -5.60
CA SER A 518 -1.26 -8.64 -4.96
C SER A 518 -1.43 -8.17 -3.51
N VAL A 519 -0.34 -8.02 -2.78
CA VAL A 519 -0.34 -7.51 -1.39
C VAL A 519 -0.82 -6.07 -1.34
N SER A 520 -0.25 -5.18 -2.17
CA SER A 520 -0.66 -3.77 -2.22
C SER A 520 -2.13 -3.63 -2.62
N GLN A 521 -2.61 -4.42 -3.59
CA GLN A 521 -4.01 -4.42 -4.01
C GLN A 521 -4.94 -4.96 -2.91
N TYR A 522 -4.52 -5.98 -2.16
CA TYR A 522 -5.27 -6.48 -1.00
C TYR A 522 -5.39 -5.40 0.09
N LEU A 523 -4.28 -4.74 0.45
CA LEU A 523 -4.31 -3.62 1.37
C LEU A 523 -5.18 -2.47 0.84
N GLY A 524 -5.19 -2.24 -0.47
CA GLY A 524 -6.03 -1.24 -1.13
C GLY A 524 -7.52 -1.50 -0.93
N GLN A 525 -7.95 -2.75 -1.08
CA GLN A 525 -9.33 -3.19 -0.82
C GLN A 525 -9.74 -2.99 0.64
N LEU A 526 -8.81 -3.14 1.57
CA LEU A 526 -9.06 -2.99 3.00
C LEU A 526 -8.79 -1.60 3.55
N SER A 527 -8.26 -0.67 2.74
CA SER A 527 -7.70 0.62 3.20
C SER A 527 -8.63 1.41 4.12
N TYR A 528 -9.92 1.46 3.80
CA TYR A 528 -10.91 2.19 4.59
C TYR A 528 -11.29 1.45 5.88
N SER A 529 -11.47 0.13 5.82
CA SER A 529 -11.74 -0.67 7.02
C SER A 529 -10.54 -0.71 7.98
N LEU A 530 -9.32 -0.78 7.45
CA LEU A 530 -8.06 -0.64 8.21
C LEU A 530 -8.01 0.69 8.95
N TYR A 531 -8.38 1.76 8.25
CA TYR A 531 -8.46 3.09 8.84
C TYR A 531 -9.47 3.16 10.00
N LEU A 532 -10.64 2.54 9.90
CA LEU A 532 -11.65 2.58 10.98
C LEU A 532 -11.28 1.73 12.20
N TRP A 533 -10.56 0.61 12.01
CA TRP A 533 -10.34 -0.35 13.10
C TRP A 533 -8.99 -0.25 13.79
N HIS A 534 -7.98 0.37 13.17
CA HIS A 534 -6.62 0.39 13.73
C HIS A 534 -6.55 1.00 15.13
N GLY A 535 -7.28 2.09 15.40
CA GLY A 535 -7.33 2.72 16.72
C GLY A 535 -7.86 1.75 17.78
N MET A 536 -9.08 1.23 17.59
CA MET A 536 -9.69 0.27 18.51
C MET A 536 -8.83 -0.99 18.71
N VAL A 537 -8.29 -1.58 17.63
CA VAL A 537 -7.47 -2.79 17.73
C VAL A 537 -6.17 -2.51 18.50
N ASN A 538 -5.54 -1.36 18.26
CA ASN A 538 -4.35 -0.96 19.03
C ASN A 538 -4.67 -0.90 20.54
N HIS A 539 -5.83 -0.40 20.95
CA HIS A 539 -6.21 -0.33 22.36
C HIS A 539 -6.69 -1.67 22.94
N ALA A 540 -7.47 -2.46 22.21
CA ALA A 540 -7.99 -3.75 22.70
C ALA A 540 -6.95 -4.86 22.71
N VAL A 541 -6.01 -4.85 21.77
CA VAL A 541 -5.03 -5.93 21.56
C VAL A 541 -3.63 -5.43 21.84
N GLY A 542 -3.15 -4.42 21.10
CA GLY A 542 -1.77 -3.92 21.21
C GLY A 542 -1.41 -3.46 22.61
N VAL A 543 -2.20 -2.54 23.19
CA VAL A 543 -2.04 -2.05 24.57
C VAL A 543 -2.21 -3.18 25.57
N ARG A 544 -3.21 -4.04 25.40
CA ARG A 544 -3.41 -5.20 26.29
C ARG A 544 -2.18 -6.10 26.37
N TRP A 545 -1.51 -6.31 25.25
CA TRP A 545 -0.37 -7.20 25.14
C TRP A 545 0.93 -6.57 25.64
N ILE A 546 1.21 -5.34 25.20
CA ILE A 546 2.53 -4.71 25.39
C ILE A 546 2.61 -3.95 26.73
N ASN A 547 1.49 -3.42 27.25
CA ASN A 547 1.49 -2.57 28.44
C ASN A 547 2.08 -3.25 29.70
N PRO A 548 1.81 -4.53 30.01
CA PRO A 548 2.41 -5.19 31.17
C PRO A 548 3.95 -5.21 31.10
N ALA A 549 4.51 -5.50 29.93
CA ALA A 549 5.97 -5.52 29.73
C ALA A 549 6.55 -4.10 29.83
N GLN A 550 5.85 -3.08 29.34
CA GLN A 550 6.26 -1.68 29.47
C GLN A 550 6.25 -1.20 30.92
N VAL A 551 5.25 -1.58 31.71
CA VAL A 551 5.21 -1.25 33.15
C VAL A 551 6.35 -1.92 33.90
N ALA A 552 6.64 -3.19 33.59
CA ALA A 552 7.79 -3.90 34.17
C ALA A 552 9.13 -3.24 33.81
N LEU A 553 9.29 -2.78 32.56
CA LEU A 553 10.48 -2.03 32.13
C LEU A 553 10.61 -0.70 32.89
N ALA A 554 9.53 0.07 33.01
CA ALA A 554 9.54 1.34 33.74
C ALA A 554 9.89 1.15 35.23
N GLN A 555 9.42 0.07 35.85
CA GLN A 555 9.79 -0.29 37.23
C GLN A 555 11.27 -0.68 37.34
N ALA A 556 11.78 -1.50 36.41
CA ALA A 556 13.19 -1.89 36.39
C ALA A 556 14.11 -0.67 36.19
N GLU A 557 13.74 0.27 35.31
CA GLU A 557 14.46 1.54 35.14
C GLU A 557 14.46 2.39 36.42
N ALA A 558 13.34 2.44 37.14
CA ALA A 558 13.25 3.17 38.40
C ALA A 558 14.18 2.57 39.47
N VAL A 559 14.18 1.24 39.61
CA VAL A 559 15.07 0.51 40.54
C VAL A 559 16.54 0.70 40.15
N PHE A 560 16.87 0.68 38.86
CA PHE A 560 18.24 0.93 38.40
C PHE A 560 18.72 2.35 38.70
N ARG A 561 17.85 3.36 38.55
CA ARG A 561 18.19 4.76 38.85
C ARG A 561 18.35 5.02 40.35
N GLN A 562 17.54 4.35 41.17
CA GLN A 562 17.54 4.49 42.63
C GLN A 562 17.41 3.12 43.28
N PRO A 563 18.52 2.37 43.45
CA PRO A 563 18.48 1.03 44.01
C PRO A 563 18.03 1.08 45.48
N PRO A 564 17.02 0.28 45.87
CA PRO A 564 16.62 0.10 47.27
C PRO A 564 17.79 -0.39 48.14
N ALA A 565 17.75 -0.06 49.43
CA ALA A 565 18.76 -0.51 50.40
C ALA A 565 18.86 -2.05 50.40
N GLY A 566 20.06 -2.59 50.14
CA GLY A 566 20.33 -4.02 50.09
C GLY A 566 20.38 -4.64 48.68
N ILE A 567 20.10 -3.88 47.61
CA ILE A 567 20.28 -4.34 46.23
C ILE A 567 21.57 -3.77 45.65
N SER A 568 22.46 -4.64 45.16
CA SER A 568 23.69 -4.20 44.47
C SER A 568 23.37 -3.62 43.09
N SER A 569 24.19 -2.68 42.62
CA SER A 569 24.04 -2.07 41.29
C SER A 569 24.10 -3.10 40.16
N GLU A 570 24.84 -4.20 40.35
CA GLU A 570 24.94 -5.30 39.39
C GLU A 570 23.61 -6.06 39.24
N VAL A 571 22.95 -6.38 40.35
CA VAL A 571 21.63 -7.04 40.34
C VAL A 571 20.58 -6.13 39.72
N ALA A 572 20.64 -4.82 40.00
CA ALA A 572 19.75 -3.85 39.38
C ALA A 572 19.97 -3.75 37.85
N LEU A 573 21.22 -3.81 37.38
CA LEU A 573 21.56 -3.81 35.96
C LEU A 573 21.11 -5.10 35.26
N GLU A 574 21.27 -6.27 35.90
CA GLU A 574 20.78 -7.54 35.38
C GLU A 574 19.25 -7.54 35.24
N GLY A 575 18.55 -7.03 36.26
CA GLY A 575 17.10 -6.85 36.24
C GLY A 575 16.64 -5.96 35.09
N LEU A 576 17.37 -4.86 34.83
CA LEU A 576 17.09 -3.96 33.71
C LEU A 576 17.29 -4.65 32.36
N HIS A 577 18.41 -5.36 32.15
CA HIS A 577 18.66 -6.08 30.90
C HIS A 577 17.58 -7.14 30.61
N LYS A 578 17.17 -7.88 31.65
CA LYS A 578 16.08 -8.85 31.54
C LYS A 578 14.76 -8.17 31.16
N ALA A 579 14.44 -7.04 31.78
CA ALA A 579 13.23 -6.28 31.45
C ALA A 579 13.24 -5.74 30.02
N ILE A 580 14.38 -5.23 29.54
CA ILE A 580 14.55 -4.77 28.15
C ILE A 580 14.33 -5.92 27.16
N SER A 581 14.89 -7.10 27.43
CA SER A 581 14.73 -8.29 26.57
C SER A 581 13.27 -8.76 26.51
N ILE A 582 12.60 -8.83 27.67
CA ILE A 582 11.17 -9.19 27.76
C ILE A 582 10.31 -8.16 27.03
N TYR A 583 10.60 -6.87 27.18
CA TYR A 583 9.89 -5.82 26.47
C TYR A 583 10.08 -5.92 24.96
N GLY A 584 11.32 -6.11 24.48
CA GLY A 584 11.61 -6.27 23.05
C GLY A 584 10.86 -7.45 22.41
N THR A 585 10.88 -8.61 23.07
CA THR A 585 10.14 -9.80 22.60
C THR A 585 8.63 -9.59 22.65
N SER A 586 8.12 -8.99 23.74
CA SER A 586 6.69 -8.66 23.90
C SER A 586 6.21 -7.65 22.87
N PHE A 587 7.05 -6.67 22.52
CA PHE A 587 6.75 -5.68 21.48
C PHE A 587 6.66 -6.33 20.10
N ILE A 588 7.62 -7.19 19.73
CA ILE A 588 7.62 -7.88 18.42
C ILE A 588 6.38 -8.77 18.30
N TRP A 589 6.11 -9.62 19.30
CA TRP A 589 4.93 -10.49 19.29
C TRP A 589 3.63 -9.69 19.35
N GLY A 590 3.58 -8.65 20.18
CA GLY A 590 2.43 -7.75 20.28
C GLY A 590 2.13 -7.07 18.94
N MET A 591 3.15 -6.59 18.23
CA MET A 591 3.02 -6.03 16.88
C MET A 591 2.50 -7.06 15.87
N LEU A 592 3.00 -8.30 15.89
CA LEU A 592 2.55 -9.36 14.99
C LEU A 592 1.09 -9.75 15.24
N VAL A 593 0.74 -10.00 16.51
CA VAL A 593 -0.64 -10.34 16.92
C VAL A 593 -1.59 -9.20 16.58
N ASN A 594 -1.23 -7.97 16.94
CA ASN A 594 -2.04 -6.79 16.67
C ASN A 594 -2.25 -6.58 15.17
N THR A 595 -1.20 -6.73 14.35
CA THR A 595 -1.30 -6.61 12.89
C THR A 595 -2.19 -7.69 12.30
N PHE A 596 -2.06 -8.94 12.75
CA PHE A 596 -2.89 -10.05 12.29
C PHE A 596 -4.36 -9.83 12.63
N VAL A 597 -4.67 -9.46 13.87
CA VAL A 597 -6.04 -9.15 14.30
C VAL A 597 -6.58 -7.95 13.53
N LEU A 598 -5.78 -6.91 13.29
CA LEU A 598 -6.19 -5.75 12.51
C LEU A 598 -6.56 -6.13 11.08
N LEU A 599 -5.70 -6.89 10.38
CA LEU A 599 -5.99 -7.36 9.02
C LEU A 599 -7.24 -8.24 8.98
N TRP A 600 -7.43 -9.09 9.99
CA TRP A 600 -8.60 -9.95 10.13
C TRP A 600 -9.89 -9.15 10.32
N VAL A 601 -9.96 -8.29 11.34
CA VAL A 601 -11.14 -7.47 11.63
C VAL A 601 -11.47 -6.55 10.46
N SER A 602 -10.46 -5.95 9.83
CA SER A 602 -10.65 -5.07 8.67
C SER A 602 -11.22 -5.81 7.47
N ASP A 603 -10.78 -7.04 7.23
CA ASP A 603 -11.28 -7.88 6.14
C ASP A 603 -12.72 -8.36 6.38
N VAL A 604 -13.02 -8.81 7.61
CA VAL A 604 -14.39 -9.16 8.01
C VAL A 604 -15.33 -7.96 7.88
N PHE A 605 -14.92 -6.80 8.41
CA PHE A 605 -15.71 -5.57 8.35
C PHE A 605 -15.90 -5.07 6.91
N ASN A 606 -14.87 -5.16 6.07
CA ASN A 606 -14.96 -4.80 4.66
C ASN A 606 -16.05 -5.62 3.94
N ARG A 607 -16.09 -6.94 4.17
CA ARG A 607 -17.10 -7.84 3.56
C ARG A 607 -18.50 -7.63 4.11
N LEU A 608 -18.63 -7.42 5.41
CA LEU A 608 -19.92 -7.38 6.10
C LEU A 608 -20.58 -6.00 6.13
N VAL A 609 -19.78 -4.93 6.09
CA VAL A 609 -20.27 -3.57 6.29
C VAL A 609 -19.89 -2.66 5.14
N ASP A 610 -18.61 -2.52 4.80
CA ASP A 610 -18.14 -1.53 3.82
C ASP A 610 -18.69 -1.80 2.40
N VAL A 611 -18.48 -3.00 1.87
CA VAL A 611 -18.98 -3.38 0.53
C VAL A 611 -20.51 -3.32 0.45
N PRO A 612 -21.28 -3.86 1.42
CA PRO A 612 -22.73 -3.69 1.46
C PRO A 612 -23.17 -2.23 1.57
N ALA A 613 -22.48 -1.38 2.36
CA ALA A 613 -22.78 0.04 2.46
C ALA A 613 -22.64 0.72 1.09
N VAL A 614 -21.57 0.45 0.34
CA VAL A 614 -21.41 0.98 -1.03
C VAL A 614 -22.56 0.54 -1.95
N ARG A 615 -22.95 -0.74 -1.90
CA ARG A 615 -24.10 -1.24 -2.70
C ARG A 615 -25.41 -0.58 -2.30
N PHE A 616 -25.64 -0.42 -1.00
CA PHE A 616 -26.82 0.23 -0.45
C PHE A 616 -26.91 1.69 -0.87
N THR A 617 -25.82 2.46 -0.78
CA THR A 617 -25.81 3.85 -1.26
C THR A 617 -26.10 3.98 -2.75
N ARG A 618 -25.61 3.04 -3.57
CA ARG A 618 -25.92 2.97 -4.99
C ARG A 618 -27.40 2.67 -5.23
N TRP A 619 -27.95 1.68 -4.51
CA TRP A 619 -29.36 1.33 -4.59
C TRP A 619 -30.28 2.49 -4.18
N ILE A 620 -29.98 3.19 -3.07
CA ILE A 620 -30.72 4.39 -2.66
C ILE A 620 -30.67 5.43 -3.78
N SER A 621 -29.46 5.73 -4.29
CA SER A 621 -29.29 6.70 -5.37
C SER A 621 -30.13 6.35 -6.60
N GLU A 622 -30.14 5.09 -7.03
CA GLU A 622 -30.94 4.62 -8.18
C GLU A 622 -32.46 4.69 -7.92
N LYS A 623 -32.90 4.62 -6.66
CA LYS A 623 -34.32 4.75 -6.29
C LYS A 623 -34.76 6.18 -6.01
N SER A 624 -33.84 7.05 -5.61
CA SER A 624 -34.14 8.45 -5.26
C SER A 624 -34.12 9.39 -6.46
N PHE A 625 -33.31 9.11 -7.48
CA PHE A 625 -33.30 9.93 -8.70
C PHE A 625 -34.39 9.48 -9.65
N ARG A 626 -35.05 10.46 -10.27
CA ARG A 626 -36.00 10.18 -11.35
C ARG A 626 -35.23 9.78 -12.61
N ASN A 627 -35.84 8.93 -13.44
CA ASN A 627 -35.24 8.41 -14.66
C ASN A 627 -35.53 9.28 -15.89
N ASP A 628 -36.28 10.38 -15.71
CA ASP A 628 -36.77 11.27 -16.77
C ASP A 628 -35.80 12.43 -17.10
#